data_AF-A0A2L0CQA1-F1
#
_entry.id   AF-A0A2L0CQA1-F1
#
_cell.length_a   1.000
_cell.length_b   1.000
_cell.length_c   1.000
_cell.angle_alpha   90.00
_cell.angle_beta   90.00
_cell.angle_gamma   90.00
#
_symmetry.space_group_name_H-M   'P 1'
#
loop_
_entity.id
_entity.type
_entity.pdbx_description
1 polymer ?
#
loop_
_entity_poly.entity_id
_entity_poly.type
_entity_poly.pdbx_seq_one_letter_code
_entity_poly.pdbx_strand_id
1 'polypeptide(L)'
;FKAIGTNLAGLVQCGAWGCYDEFNRIDISVLSVISTQLQTIRTALLNNVQYFTFEGAEIKLDPKVGIFITMNPGYAGRTELPESVKALFRPVVCILPDLELICLISLFSDGFLTAKVLAKKMYVLYKLAKEQLSKQSHYDWGLRALTAVLRMAGVLKRASPDISEGLVLMRALRDMNYPKFVYEDMPLFLGLIDDLFPRMHCPRVGYPDFNAAVEEVLKRGEYVLIPFQIDKVVQLYETMMTRHSTMIVGPTGGGKTVVLNTLCNAQTLMGLPTKTFTLNPKACTVIELYGILDPTSRDWTDGLLSNIFREMNRPTEVEERRYIVFDGDVDALWIEN
;
A
#
# COMPACT_ATOMS: atom_id res chain seq x y z
N PHE A 1 24.30 1.35 -12.37
CA PHE A 1 24.30 2.59 -13.17
C PHE A 1 23.88 2.36 -14.63
N LYS A 2 24.45 1.38 -15.36
CA LYS A 2 24.11 1.11 -16.78
C LYS A 2 22.60 0.95 -17.05
N ALA A 3 21.89 0.20 -16.21
CA ALA A 3 20.44 0.03 -16.32
C ALA A 3 19.68 1.37 -16.22
N ILE A 4 20.08 2.24 -15.28
CA ILE A 4 19.51 3.59 -15.13
C ILE A 4 19.85 4.45 -16.35
N GLY A 5 21.07 4.37 -16.87
CA GLY A 5 21.44 5.01 -18.13
C GLY A 5 20.54 4.58 -19.29
N THR A 6 20.25 3.28 -19.43
CA THR A 6 19.31 2.79 -20.46
C THR A 6 17.90 3.35 -20.26
N ASN A 7 17.39 3.39 -19.02
CA ASN A 7 16.09 4.00 -18.72
C ASN A 7 16.06 5.49 -19.04
N LEU A 8 17.10 6.24 -18.66
CA LEU A 8 17.23 7.67 -18.96
C LEU A 8 17.30 7.91 -20.48
N ALA A 9 18.08 7.13 -21.22
CA ALA A 9 18.15 7.22 -22.68
C ALA A 9 16.77 6.96 -23.33
N GLY A 10 15.99 6.01 -22.80
CA GLY A 10 14.62 5.76 -23.23
C GLY A 10 13.67 6.93 -22.95
N LEU A 11 13.72 7.49 -21.73
CA LEU A 11 12.90 8.65 -21.34
C LEU A 11 13.18 9.88 -22.20
N VAL A 12 14.46 10.16 -22.44
CA VAL A 12 14.95 11.29 -23.25
C VAL A 12 14.47 11.21 -24.70
N GLN A 13 14.53 10.02 -25.30
CA GLN A 13 14.10 9.81 -26.68
C GLN A 13 12.57 9.80 -26.83
N CYS A 14 11.85 9.38 -25.79
CA CYS A 14 10.39 9.35 -25.76
C CYS A 14 9.77 10.71 -25.42
N GLY A 15 10.51 11.60 -24.73
CA GLY A 15 9.98 12.87 -24.22
C GLY A 15 9.02 12.67 -23.03
N ALA A 16 9.18 11.59 -22.29
CA ALA A 16 8.32 11.23 -21.16
C ALA A 16 8.82 11.81 -19.83
N TRP A 17 7.94 11.85 -18.82
CA TRP A 17 8.31 12.25 -17.47
C TRP A 17 8.58 11.01 -16.62
N GLY A 18 9.81 10.88 -16.13
CA GLY A 18 10.20 9.85 -15.17
C GLY A 18 10.18 10.39 -13.75
N CYS A 19 9.39 9.77 -12.88
CA CYS A 19 9.45 9.99 -11.43
C CYS A 19 10.11 8.77 -10.79
N TYR A 20 11.32 8.94 -10.28
CA TYR A 20 12.04 7.89 -9.56
C TYR A 20 11.71 7.97 -8.08
N ASP A 21 10.88 7.05 -7.63
CA ASP A 21 10.49 6.94 -6.23
C ASP A 21 11.64 6.38 -5.39
N GLU A 22 11.78 6.84 -4.14
CA GLU A 22 12.81 6.39 -3.18
C GLU A 22 14.26 6.44 -3.71
N PHE A 23 14.59 7.47 -4.49
CA PHE A 23 15.88 7.58 -5.17
C PHE A 23 17.10 7.52 -4.25
N ASN A 24 16.91 7.83 -2.96
CA ASN A 24 17.93 7.84 -1.93
C ASN A 24 18.26 6.47 -1.32
N ARG A 25 17.71 5.37 -1.88
CA ARG A 25 18.11 3.98 -1.57
C ARG A 25 19.18 3.42 -2.52
N ILE A 26 19.49 4.15 -3.60
CA ILE A 26 20.53 3.76 -4.55
C ILE A 26 21.90 3.95 -3.89
N ASP A 27 22.80 2.99 -4.09
CA ASP A 27 24.17 3.06 -3.60
C ASP A 27 24.90 4.34 -4.07
N ILE A 28 25.66 4.94 -3.16
CA ILE A 28 26.34 6.23 -3.36
C ILE A 28 27.31 6.20 -4.56
N SER A 29 27.99 5.07 -4.79
CA SER A 29 28.90 4.92 -5.93
C SER A 29 28.14 4.99 -7.26
N VAL A 30 26.92 4.45 -7.29
CA VAL A 30 26.03 4.46 -8.45
C VAL A 30 25.45 5.84 -8.68
N LEU A 31 25.02 6.53 -7.60
CA LEU A 31 24.51 7.90 -7.66
C LEU A 31 25.52 8.88 -8.26
N SER A 32 26.80 8.69 -7.97
CA SER A 32 27.87 9.53 -8.52
C SER A 32 27.95 9.45 -10.04
N VAL A 33 27.80 8.25 -10.62
CA VAL A 33 27.77 8.07 -12.08
C VAL A 33 26.47 8.62 -12.69
N ILE A 34 25.34 8.43 -12.00
CA ILE A 34 24.04 8.98 -12.45
C ILE A 34 24.08 10.52 -12.46
N SER A 35 24.80 11.16 -11.53
CA SER A 35 25.01 12.62 -11.55
C SER A 35 25.56 13.10 -12.90
N THR A 36 26.58 12.42 -13.43
CA THR A 36 27.15 12.73 -14.74
C THR A 36 26.14 12.55 -15.86
N GLN A 37 25.38 11.44 -15.85
CA GLN A 37 24.32 11.17 -16.83
C GLN A 37 23.25 12.27 -16.85
N LEU A 38 22.75 12.63 -15.66
CA LEU A 38 21.76 13.69 -15.51
C LEU A 38 22.31 15.06 -15.93
N GLN A 39 23.57 15.36 -15.61
CA GLN A 39 24.23 16.59 -16.04
C GLN A 39 24.34 16.67 -17.56
N THR A 40 24.69 15.58 -18.25
CA THR A 40 24.73 15.53 -19.73
C THR A 40 23.36 15.84 -20.33
N ILE A 41 22.29 15.21 -19.82
CA ILE A 41 20.92 15.46 -20.27
C ILE A 41 20.51 16.92 -20.02
N ARG A 42 20.80 17.44 -18.83
CA ARG A 42 20.51 18.84 -18.45
C ARG A 42 21.22 19.83 -19.37
N THR A 43 22.50 19.62 -19.66
CA THR A 43 23.26 20.48 -20.56
C THR A 43 22.71 20.44 -21.99
N ALA A 44 22.31 19.26 -22.47
CA ALA A 44 21.67 19.12 -23.77
C ALA A 44 20.34 19.90 -23.85
N LEU A 45 19.51 19.82 -22.79
CA LEU A 45 18.26 20.58 -22.68
C LEU A 45 18.51 22.09 -22.66
N LEU A 46 19.47 22.58 -21.87
CA LEU A 46 19.78 24.01 -21.79
C LEU A 46 20.30 24.59 -23.12
N ASN A 47 21.06 23.79 -23.87
CA ASN A 47 21.59 24.18 -25.17
C ASN A 47 20.59 23.99 -26.32
N ASN A 48 19.39 23.44 -26.06
CA ASN A 48 18.36 23.14 -27.05
C ASN A 48 18.88 22.33 -28.26
N VAL A 49 19.75 21.34 -28.00
CA VAL A 49 20.27 20.46 -29.08
C VAL A 49 19.24 19.40 -29.47
N GLN A 50 19.18 19.02 -30.75
CA GLN A 50 18.28 17.94 -31.19
C GLN A 50 18.86 16.54 -30.99
N TYR A 51 20.19 16.44 -31.06
CA TYR A 51 20.94 15.21 -30.88
C TYR A 51 22.12 15.50 -29.95
N PHE A 52 22.46 14.53 -29.11
CA PHE A 52 23.63 14.61 -28.25
C PHE A 52 24.18 13.23 -27.96
N THR A 53 25.46 13.17 -27.61
CA THR A 53 26.13 11.94 -27.21
C THR A 53 25.80 11.61 -25.75
N PHE A 54 25.21 10.45 -25.51
CA PHE A 54 24.88 9.93 -24.19
C PHE A 54 25.37 8.49 -24.07
N GLU A 55 26.18 8.19 -23.04
CA GLU A 55 26.78 6.85 -22.82
C GLU A 55 27.49 6.26 -24.07
N GLY A 56 28.08 7.13 -24.89
CA GLY A 56 28.81 6.75 -26.12
C GLY A 56 27.94 6.55 -27.37
N ALA A 57 26.62 6.72 -27.28
CA ALA A 57 25.70 6.69 -28.41
C ALA A 57 25.11 8.07 -28.70
N GLU A 58 24.93 8.41 -29.97
CA GLU A 58 24.18 9.61 -30.35
C GLU A 58 22.68 9.31 -30.25
N ILE A 59 21.98 10.06 -29.38
CA ILE A 59 20.54 9.89 -29.16
C ILE A 59 19.80 11.19 -29.47
N LYS A 60 18.55 11.03 -29.93
CA LYS A 60 17.64 12.17 -30.14
C LYS A 60 17.13 12.68 -28.79
N LEU A 61 17.15 14.00 -28.61
CA LEU A 61 16.57 14.68 -27.45
C LEU A 61 15.14 15.13 -27.78
N ASP A 62 14.16 14.67 -27.02
CA ASP A 62 12.85 15.32 -26.96
C ASP A 62 12.82 16.30 -25.77
N PRO A 63 12.60 17.61 -26.00
CA PRO A 63 12.63 18.63 -24.96
C PRO A 63 11.48 18.50 -23.94
N LYS A 64 10.48 17.64 -24.17
CA LYS A 64 9.40 17.38 -23.22
C LYS A 64 9.82 16.50 -22.05
N VAL A 65 11.00 15.88 -22.11
CA VAL A 65 11.49 15.00 -21.04
C VAL A 65 11.51 15.73 -19.69
N GLY A 66 11.05 15.03 -18.65
CA GLY A 66 11.06 15.50 -17.27
C GLY A 66 11.63 14.43 -16.36
N ILE A 67 12.51 14.82 -15.43
CA ILE A 67 13.11 13.89 -14.47
C ILE A 67 12.83 14.42 -13.07
N PHE A 68 12.11 13.62 -12.29
CA PHE A 68 11.73 13.92 -10.92
C PHE A 68 12.21 12.78 -10.03
N ILE A 69 12.52 13.12 -8.79
CA ILE A 69 12.91 12.16 -7.77
C ILE A 69 12.08 12.42 -6.52
N THR A 70 11.73 11.37 -5.80
CA THR A 70 11.25 11.48 -4.43
C THR A 70 12.32 10.94 -3.49
N MET A 71 12.33 11.47 -2.28
CA MET A 71 13.19 10.97 -1.21
C MET A 71 12.48 11.16 0.12
N ASN A 72 12.73 10.24 1.02
CA ASN A 72 12.20 10.27 2.37
C ASN A 72 13.40 10.27 3.34
N PRO A 73 13.90 11.45 3.74
CA PRO A 73 15.05 11.54 4.63
C PRO A 73 14.75 10.95 6.02
N GLY A 74 15.76 10.40 6.69
CA GLY A 74 15.68 9.95 8.09
C GLY A 74 15.09 8.56 8.33
N TYR A 75 14.78 7.79 7.29
CA TYR A 75 14.36 6.38 7.42
C TYR A 75 15.55 5.43 7.26
N ALA A 76 15.44 4.25 7.89
CA ALA A 76 16.47 3.21 7.83
C ALA A 76 16.74 2.76 6.39
N GLY A 77 18.01 2.48 6.06
CA GLY A 77 18.42 2.03 4.73
C GLY A 77 18.46 3.12 3.66
N ARG A 78 18.27 4.40 4.02
CA ARG A 78 18.32 5.54 3.10
C ARG A 78 19.57 6.38 3.33
N THR A 79 20.29 6.68 2.25
CA THR A 79 21.49 7.52 2.28
C THR A 79 21.15 8.97 1.92
N GLU A 80 21.89 9.94 2.45
CA GLU A 80 21.80 11.29 1.90
C GLU A 80 22.33 11.32 0.45
N LEU A 81 21.69 12.12 -0.40
CA LEU A 81 22.19 12.30 -1.76
C LEU A 81 23.54 13.04 -1.75
N PRO A 82 24.49 12.66 -2.62
CA PRO A 82 25.69 13.44 -2.85
C PRO A 82 25.35 14.87 -3.28
N GLU A 83 26.17 15.85 -2.88
CA GLU A 83 25.98 17.27 -3.25
C GLU A 83 25.98 17.47 -4.77
N SER A 84 26.78 16.67 -5.51
CA SER A 84 26.80 16.69 -6.98
C SER A 84 25.45 16.33 -7.60
N VAL A 85 24.66 15.46 -6.96
CA VAL A 85 23.30 15.11 -7.40
C VAL A 85 22.32 16.19 -6.92
N LYS A 86 22.41 16.62 -5.66
CA LYS A 86 21.53 17.67 -5.11
C LYS A 86 21.56 18.95 -5.94
N ALA A 87 22.73 19.35 -6.44
CA ALA A 87 22.91 20.54 -7.29
C ALA A 87 22.18 20.47 -8.66
N LEU A 88 21.74 19.29 -9.09
CA LEU A 88 20.99 19.10 -10.33
C LEU A 88 19.49 19.26 -10.15
N PHE A 89 18.99 19.16 -8.92
CA PHE A 89 17.58 19.17 -8.61
C PHE A 89 17.18 20.44 -7.85
N ARG A 90 15.93 20.84 -8.04
CA ARG A 90 15.30 21.88 -7.22
C ARG A 90 14.54 21.21 -6.08
N PRO A 91 14.92 21.42 -4.81
CA PRO A 91 14.23 20.78 -3.69
C PRO A 91 12.84 21.39 -3.49
N VAL A 92 11.87 20.54 -3.19
CA VAL A 92 10.54 20.91 -2.72
C VAL A 92 10.28 20.14 -1.43
N VAL A 93 9.95 20.85 -0.36
CA VAL A 93 9.75 20.23 0.95
C VAL A 93 8.25 20.11 1.22
N CYS A 94 7.74 18.89 1.29
CA CYS A 94 6.35 18.58 1.60
C CYS A 94 6.23 18.11 3.06
N ILE A 95 6.07 19.05 4.01
CA ILE A 95 6.15 18.75 5.45
C ILE A 95 4.84 18.19 6.02
N LEU A 96 3.74 18.93 5.89
CA LEU A 96 2.47 18.56 6.53
C LEU A 96 1.29 18.84 5.59
N PRO A 97 0.53 17.81 5.16
CA PRO A 97 -0.68 18.02 4.39
C PRO A 97 -1.83 18.49 5.29
N ASP A 98 -2.72 19.32 4.74
CA ASP A 98 -3.97 19.69 5.40
C ASP A 98 -4.99 18.54 5.28
N LEU A 99 -5.05 17.70 6.32
CA LEU A 99 -5.93 16.53 6.36
C LEU A 99 -7.42 16.90 6.39
N GLU A 100 -7.79 18.03 7.01
CA GLU A 100 -9.18 18.45 7.10
C GLU A 100 -9.69 18.89 5.72
N LEU A 101 -8.89 19.67 4.98
CA LEU A 101 -9.23 20.09 3.62
C LEU A 101 -9.32 18.90 2.66
N ILE A 102 -8.39 17.94 2.76
CA ILE A 102 -8.41 16.72 1.94
C ILE A 102 -9.67 15.90 2.23
N CYS A 103 -10.04 15.71 3.50
CA CYS A 103 -11.28 15.05 3.89
C CYS A 103 -12.51 15.75 3.30
N LEU A 104 -12.58 17.08 3.42
CA LEU A 104 -13.69 17.87 2.91
C LEU A 104 -13.87 17.68 1.41
N ILE A 105 -12.81 17.85 0.63
CA ILE A 105 -12.87 17.74 -0.83
C ILE A 105 -13.22 16.31 -1.25
N SER A 106 -12.63 15.30 -0.59
CA SER A 106 -12.89 13.89 -0.91
C SER A 106 -14.35 13.52 -0.64
N LEU A 107 -14.88 13.83 0.55
CA LEU A 107 -16.29 13.58 0.89
C LEU A 107 -17.23 14.32 -0.06
N PHE A 108 -16.92 15.58 -0.38
CA PHE A 108 -17.73 16.36 -1.31
C PHE A 108 -17.74 15.73 -2.72
N SER A 109 -16.59 15.23 -3.18
CA SER A 109 -16.48 14.54 -4.48
C SER A 109 -17.25 13.22 -4.55
N ASP A 110 -17.42 12.53 -3.42
CA ASP A 110 -18.24 11.32 -3.29
C ASP A 110 -19.75 11.62 -3.09
N GLY A 111 -20.15 12.90 -3.11
CA GLY A 111 -21.57 13.31 -3.06
C GLY A 111 -22.13 13.54 -1.66
N PHE A 112 -21.28 13.71 -0.64
CA PHE A 112 -21.73 14.05 0.71
C PHE A 112 -22.14 15.54 0.79
N LEU A 113 -23.39 15.80 1.17
CA LEU A 113 -23.94 17.15 1.33
C LEU A 113 -23.41 17.85 2.59
N THR A 114 -23.17 17.09 3.66
CA THR A 114 -22.67 17.61 4.94
C THR A 114 -21.16 17.46 5.12
N ALA A 115 -20.42 17.33 4.01
CA ALA A 115 -18.97 17.06 3.95
C ALA A 115 -18.13 17.95 4.88
N LYS A 116 -18.46 19.24 5.02
CA LYS A 116 -17.73 20.18 5.90
C LYS A 116 -17.76 19.78 7.38
N VAL A 117 -18.92 19.38 7.88
CA VAL A 117 -19.06 18.96 9.28
C VAL A 117 -18.39 17.60 9.48
N LEU A 118 -18.58 16.69 8.54
CA LEU A 118 -18.04 15.33 8.58
C LEU A 118 -16.51 15.29 8.49
N ALA A 119 -15.90 16.11 7.63
CA ALA A 119 -14.45 16.24 7.51
C ALA A 119 -13.80 16.71 8.81
N LYS A 120 -14.39 17.73 9.46
CA LYS A 120 -13.93 18.21 10.76
C LYS A 120 -14.03 17.13 11.84
N LYS A 121 -15.14 16.37 11.89
CA LYS A 121 -15.30 15.25 12.82
C LYS A 121 -14.24 14.17 12.61
N MET A 122 -14.01 13.79 11.35
CA MET A 122 -13.00 12.79 10.98
C MET A 122 -11.59 13.23 11.37
N TYR A 123 -11.22 14.49 11.08
CA TYR A 123 -9.92 15.05 11.47
C TYR A 123 -9.74 15.06 12.99
N VAL A 124 -10.74 15.54 13.74
CA VAL A 124 -10.70 15.57 15.21
C VAL A 124 -10.57 14.17 15.78
N LEU A 125 -11.32 13.19 15.26
CA LEU A 125 -11.20 11.79 15.71
C LEU A 125 -9.78 11.26 15.55
N TYR A 126 -9.17 11.41 14.36
CA TYR A 126 -7.81 10.93 14.10
C TYR A 126 -6.77 11.65 14.97
N LYS A 127 -6.96 12.95 15.18
CA LYS A 127 -6.11 13.72 16.09
C LYS A 127 -6.20 13.21 17.53
N LEU A 128 -7.42 13.06 18.06
CA LEU A 128 -7.64 12.58 19.44
C LEU A 128 -7.17 11.13 19.60
N ALA A 129 -7.45 10.26 18.64
CA ALA A 129 -7.02 8.87 18.70
C ALA A 129 -5.48 8.74 18.70
N LYS A 130 -4.78 9.59 17.94
CA LYS A 130 -3.31 9.66 17.97
C LYS A 130 -2.76 10.16 19.31
N GLU A 131 -3.48 11.06 19.99
CA GLU A 131 -3.04 11.65 21.26
C GLU A 131 -3.40 10.81 22.49
N GLN A 132 -4.53 10.09 22.45
CA GLN A 132 -5.10 9.40 23.62
C GLN A 132 -4.89 7.88 23.62
N LEU A 133 -4.81 7.23 22.45
CA LEU A 133 -4.59 5.78 22.39
C LEU A 133 -3.12 5.44 22.65
N SER A 134 -2.89 4.19 23.02
CA SER A 134 -1.53 3.72 23.26
C SER A 134 -0.65 3.83 22.00
N LYS A 135 0.66 4.05 22.20
CA LYS A 135 1.62 4.19 21.09
C LYS A 135 2.04 2.81 20.59
N GLN A 136 1.22 2.22 19.73
CA GLN A 136 1.54 0.96 19.05
C GLN A 136 2.28 1.20 17.73
N SER A 137 3.29 0.37 17.43
CA SER A 137 4.10 0.48 16.20
C SER A 137 3.29 0.27 14.91
N HIS A 138 2.16 -0.44 14.99
CA HIS A 138 1.30 -0.74 13.84
C HIS A 138 0.14 0.26 13.67
N TYR A 139 0.00 1.25 14.55
CA TYR A 139 -1.01 2.29 14.39
C TYR A 139 -0.56 3.31 13.35
N ASP A 140 -1.40 3.49 12.33
CA ASP A 140 -1.20 4.46 11.26
C ASP A 140 -2.34 5.48 11.24
N TRP A 141 -2.00 6.71 11.62
CA TRP A 141 -2.87 7.90 11.60
C TRP A 141 -2.53 8.84 10.44
N GLY A 142 -1.73 8.38 9.48
CA GLY A 142 -1.29 9.16 8.33
C GLY A 142 -2.34 9.27 7.21
N LEU A 143 -1.96 9.99 6.15
CA LEU A 143 -2.84 10.26 5.01
C LEU A 143 -3.34 8.98 4.33
N ARG A 144 -2.51 7.92 4.23
CA ARG A 144 -2.92 6.65 3.60
C ARG A 144 -4.06 5.97 4.33
N ALA A 145 -3.99 5.90 5.67
CA ALA A 145 -5.07 5.36 6.48
C ALA A 145 -6.36 6.18 6.33
N LEU A 146 -6.23 7.51 6.32
CA LEU A 146 -7.33 8.45 6.14
C LEU A 146 -8.00 8.31 4.76
N THR A 147 -7.22 8.27 3.67
CA THR A 147 -7.73 8.05 2.30
C THR A 147 -8.44 6.71 2.15
N ALA A 148 -7.95 5.67 2.83
CA ALA A 148 -8.59 4.35 2.80
C ALA A 148 -10.01 4.40 3.42
N VAL A 149 -10.18 5.13 4.54
CA VAL A 149 -11.50 5.35 5.15
C VAL A 149 -12.42 6.17 4.27
N LEU A 150 -11.91 7.26 3.68
CA LEU A 150 -12.70 8.10 2.78
C LEU A 150 -13.24 7.29 1.59
N ARG A 151 -12.39 6.46 0.96
CA ARG A 151 -12.80 5.58 -0.13
C ARG A 151 -13.90 4.61 0.31
N MET A 152 -13.78 4.01 1.50
CA MET A 152 -14.81 3.11 2.03
C MET A 152 -16.12 3.85 2.29
N ALA A 153 -16.06 5.05 2.87
CA ALA A 153 -17.24 5.88 3.09
C ALA A 153 -17.97 6.20 1.77
N GLY A 154 -17.22 6.52 0.70
CA GLY A 154 -17.79 6.72 -0.64
C GLY A 154 -18.47 5.47 -1.20
N VAL A 155 -17.85 4.29 -1.06
CA VAL A 155 -18.46 3.00 -1.47
C VAL A 155 -19.75 2.73 -0.70
N LEU A 156 -19.73 2.90 0.63
CA LEU A 156 -20.90 2.70 1.48
C LEU A 156 -22.03 3.69 1.16
N LYS A 157 -21.70 4.96 0.86
CA LYS A 157 -22.69 5.96 0.47
C LYS A 157 -23.39 5.60 -0.84
N ARG A 158 -22.65 5.09 -1.83
CA ARG A 158 -23.22 4.62 -3.10
C ARG A 158 -24.07 3.36 -2.93
N ALA A 159 -23.64 2.43 -2.08
CA ALA A 159 -24.37 1.19 -1.81
C ALA A 159 -25.66 1.43 -0.99
N SER A 160 -25.72 2.51 -0.22
CA SER A 160 -26.88 2.80 0.64
C SER A 160 -27.16 4.30 0.68
N PRO A 161 -27.80 4.86 -0.38
CA PRO A 161 -28.05 6.29 -0.53
C PRO A 161 -28.91 6.88 0.59
N ASP A 162 -29.85 6.11 1.11
CA ASP A 162 -30.85 6.53 2.10
C ASP A 162 -30.31 6.60 3.53
N ILE A 163 -29.13 6.03 3.79
CA ILE A 163 -28.51 6.07 5.11
C ILE A 163 -27.94 7.47 5.36
N SER A 164 -28.15 7.97 6.58
CA SER A 164 -27.57 9.23 7.06
C SER A 164 -26.06 9.25 6.83
N GLU A 165 -25.56 10.33 6.22
CA GLU A 165 -24.14 10.50 5.90
C GLU A 165 -23.23 10.38 7.13
N GLY A 166 -23.69 10.86 8.29
CA GLY A 166 -22.99 10.72 9.56
C GLY A 166 -22.85 9.25 9.98
N LEU A 167 -23.88 8.44 9.76
CA LEU A 167 -23.87 7.02 10.08
C LEU A 167 -22.96 6.24 9.13
N VAL A 168 -22.97 6.59 7.83
CA VAL A 168 -22.05 6.02 6.83
C VAL A 168 -20.59 6.28 7.20
N LEU A 169 -20.25 7.52 7.55
CA LEU A 169 -18.87 7.87 7.92
C LEU A 169 -18.45 7.21 9.24
N MET A 170 -19.31 7.26 10.27
CA MET A 170 -19.06 6.59 11.55
C MET A 170 -18.78 5.09 11.35
N ARG A 171 -19.57 4.44 10.50
CA ARG A 171 -19.39 3.03 10.16
C ARG A 171 -18.05 2.77 9.47
N ALA A 172 -17.71 3.54 8.45
CA ALA A 172 -16.43 3.41 7.75
C ALA A 172 -15.24 3.59 8.71
N LEU A 173 -15.33 4.57 9.61
CA LEU A 173 -14.30 4.85 10.62
C LEU A 173 -14.13 3.72 11.62
N ARG A 174 -15.25 3.16 12.11
CA ARG A 174 -15.25 2.05 13.05
C ARG A 174 -14.68 0.80 12.38
N ASP A 175 -15.31 0.35 11.29
CA ASP A 175 -15.04 -0.96 10.69
C ASP A 175 -13.60 -1.05 10.15
N MET A 176 -13.01 0.05 9.66
CA MET A 176 -11.63 0.05 9.15
C MET A 176 -10.53 0.15 10.21
N ASN A 177 -10.85 0.65 11.40
CA ASN A 177 -9.87 0.81 12.47
C ASN A 177 -10.00 -0.29 13.54
N TYR A 178 -11.19 -0.84 13.73
CA TYR A 178 -11.47 -1.90 14.69
C TYR A 178 -10.50 -3.11 14.60
N PRO A 179 -10.15 -3.66 13.42
CA PRO A 179 -9.27 -4.81 13.33
C PRO A 179 -7.83 -4.53 13.78
N LYS A 180 -7.43 -3.25 13.86
CA LYS A 180 -6.06 -2.83 14.17
C LYS A 180 -5.82 -2.69 15.67
N PHE A 181 -6.86 -2.40 16.46
CA PHE A 181 -6.67 -2.02 17.86
C PHE A 181 -6.35 -3.22 18.75
N VAL A 182 -5.48 -2.97 19.73
CA VAL A 182 -5.36 -3.86 20.88
C VAL A 182 -6.64 -3.81 21.71
N TYR A 183 -6.89 -4.87 22.48
CA TYR A 183 -8.13 -5.01 23.26
C TYR A 183 -8.38 -3.82 24.20
N GLU A 184 -7.33 -3.28 24.81
CA GLU A 184 -7.41 -2.18 25.78
C GLU A 184 -7.78 -0.83 25.14
N ASP A 185 -7.33 -0.58 23.91
CA ASP A 185 -7.60 0.68 23.19
C ASP A 185 -8.98 0.71 22.53
N MET A 186 -9.58 -0.46 22.33
CA MET A 186 -10.85 -0.58 21.61
C MET A 186 -12.01 0.16 22.31
N PRO A 187 -12.23 0.02 23.63
CA PRO A 187 -13.25 0.81 24.33
C PRO A 187 -12.99 2.32 24.26
N LEU A 188 -11.73 2.74 24.33
CA LEU A 188 -11.35 4.17 24.24
C LEU A 188 -11.71 4.73 22.86
N PHE A 189 -11.37 4.02 21.79
CA PHE A 189 -11.71 4.44 20.43
C PHE A 189 -13.22 4.48 20.19
N LEU A 190 -13.97 3.49 20.69
CA LEU A 190 -15.43 3.50 20.60
C LEU A 190 -16.05 4.67 21.37
N GLY A 191 -15.50 5.01 22.54
CA GLY A 191 -15.90 6.22 23.28
C GLY A 191 -15.69 7.50 22.47
N LEU A 192 -14.53 7.65 21.81
CA LEU A 192 -14.26 8.79 20.92
C LEU A 192 -15.24 8.87 19.74
N ILE A 193 -15.62 7.72 19.18
CA ILE A 193 -16.64 7.64 18.13
C ILE A 193 -17.99 8.10 18.66
N ASP A 194 -18.42 7.61 19.82
CA ASP A 194 -19.72 7.93 20.42
C ASP A 194 -19.83 9.42 20.79
N ASP A 195 -18.74 10.04 21.27
CA ASP A 195 -18.67 11.46 21.57
C ASP A 195 -18.83 12.34 20.31
N LEU A 196 -18.23 11.92 19.18
CA LEU A 196 -18.31 12.66 17.90
C LEU A 196 -19.58 12.38 17.11
N PHE A 197 -20.20 11.23 17.32
CA PHE A 197 -21.38 10.75 16.61
C PHE A 197 -22.48 10.32 17.59
N PRO A 198 -22.97 11.24 18.45
CA PRO A 198 -23.88 10.89 19.53
C PRO A 198 -25.21 10.36 19.00
N ARG A 199 -25.75 9.34 19.69
CA ARG A 199 -27.06 8.70 19.41
C ARG A 199 -27.14 8.03 18.03
N MET A 200 -26.02 7.73 17.39
CA MET A 200 -25.98 6.96 16.15
C MET A 200 -25.58 5.52 16.42
N HIS A 201 -26.56 4.62 16.45
CA HIS A 201 -26.30 3.18 16.56
C HIS A 201 -26.24 2.57 15.16
N CYS A 202 -25.03 2.18 14.75
CA CYS A 202 -24.84 1.43 13.52
C CYS A 202 -24.84 -0.08 13.82
N PRO A 203 -25.85 -0.85 13.40
CA PRO A 203 -25.74 -2.31 13.45
C PRO A 203 -24.56 -2.76 12.59
N ARG A 204 -23.89 -3.83 13.01
CA ARG A 204 -22.86 -4.48 12.20
C ARG A 204 -23.56 -5.16 11.02
N VAL A 205 -23.05 -4.95 9.80
CA VAL A 205 -23.53 -5.74 8.68
C VAL A 205 -22.93 -7.13 8.79
N GLY A 206 -23.80 -8.12 8.94
CA GLY A 206 -23.39 -9.51 8.86
C GLY A 206 -23.21 -9.93 7.42
N TYR A 207 -22.37 -10.94 7.21
CA TYR A 207 -22.30 -11.70 5.97
C TYR A 207 -22.79 -13.12 6.28
N PRO A 208 -24.11 -13.38 6.32
CA PRO A 208 -24.64 -14.65 6.81
C PRO A 208 -24.09 -15.84 6.02
N ASP A 209 -24.06 -15.73 4.69
CA ASP A 209 -23.58 -16.79 3.81
C ASP A 209 -22.08 -17.06 4.01
N PHE A 210 -21.28 -15.99 4.14
CA PHE A 210 -19.85 -16.10 4.41
C PHE A 210 -19.59 -16.67 5.81
N ASN A 211 -20.33 -16.24 6.83
CA ASN A 211 -20.21 -16.77 8.19
C ASN A 211 -20.55 -18.27 8.22
N ALA A 212 -21.60 -18.68 7.52
CA ALA A 212 -21.97 -20.09 7.39
C ALA A 212 -20.85 -20.90 6.70
N ALA A 213 -20.27 -20.37 5.62
CA ALA A 213 -19.14 -21.01 4.93
C ALA A 213 -17.90 -21.12 5.84
N VAL A 214 -17.59 -20.08 6.62
CA VAL A 214 -16.49 -20.09 7.59
C VAL A 214 -16.70 -21.14 8.68
N GLU A 215 -17.90 -21.21 9.26
CA GLU A 215 -18.24 -22.23 10.25
C GLU A 215 -18.13 -23.64 9.67
N GLU A 216 -18.60 -23.85 8.45
CA GLU A 216 -18.52 -25.13 7.77
C GLU A 216 -17.07 -25.56 7.52
N VAL A 217 -16.23 -24.65 7.03
CA VAL A 217 -14.81 -24.90 6.81
C VAL A 217 -14.10 -25.26 8.12
N LEU A 218 -14.40 -24.55 9.21
CA LEU A 218 -13.81 -24.83 10.52
C LEU A 218 -14.25 -26.19 11.06
N LYS A 219 -15.54 -26.55 10.90
CA LYS A 219 -16.06 -27.88 11.27
C LYS A 219 -15.39 -29.00 10.46
N ARG A 220 -15.24 -28.82 9.14
CA ARG A 220 -14.55 -29.77 8.25
C ARG A 220 -13.07 -29.96 8.61
N GLY A 221 -12.43 -28.92 9.14
CA GLY A 221 -11.07 -28.96 9.65
C GLY A 221 -10.94 -29.44 11.10
N GLU A 222 -12.02 -29.96 11.70
CA GLU A 222 -12.06 -30.45 13.09
C GLU A 222 -11.65 -29.39 14.14
N TYR A 223 -11.84 -28.11 13.83
CA TYR A 223 -11.59 -27.02 14.78
C TYR A 223 -12.77 -26.83 15.74
N VAL A 224 -12.48 -26.44 16.98
CA VAL A 224 -13.49 -25.98 17.94
C VAL A 224 -14.02 -24.61 17.47
N LEU A 225 -15.34 -24.44 17.44
CA LEU A 225 -15.95 -23.16 17.06
C LEU A 225 -15.90 -22.15 18.19
N ILE A 226 -15.09 -21.11 17.99
CA ILE A 226 -14.96 -19.97 18.90
C ILE A 226 -15.46 -18.72 18.16
N PRO A 227 -16.47 -17.98 18.67
CA PRO A 227 -17.02 -16.80 17.97
C PRO A 227 -15.96 -15.77 17.56
N PHE A 228 -14.99 -15.53 18.44
CA PHE A 228 -13.88 -14.61 18.17
C PHE A 228 -13.04 -15.01 16.94
N GLN A 229 -12.88 -16.30 16.65
CA GLN A 229 -12.11 -16.75 15.50
C GLN A 229 -12.85 -16.48 14.19
N ILE A 230 -14.17 -16.65 14.18
CA ILE A 230 -15.04 -16.34 13.03
C ILE A 230 -14.99 -14.85 12.77
N ASP A 231 -15.10 -14.03 13.83
CA ASP A 231 -14.99 -12.59 13.74
C ASP A 231 -13.65 -12.14 13.12
N LYS A 232 -12.54 -12.81 13.45
CA LYS A 232 -11.23 -12.50 12.85
C LYS A 232 -11.14 -12.87 11.38
N VAL A 233 -11.77 -13.95 10.94
CA VAL A 233 -11.87 -14.31 9.51
C VAL A 233 -12.68 -13.27 8.74
N VAL A 234 -13.80 -12.81 9.31
CA VAL A 234 -14.64 -11.74 8.72
C VAL A 234 -13.87 -10.42 8.65
N GLN A 235 -13.19 -10.03 9.73
CA GLN A 235 -12.37 -8.82 9.74
C GLN A 235 -11.26 -8.86 8.68
N LEU A 236 -10.62 -10.01 8.48
CA LEU A 236 -9.63 -10.18 7.41
C LEU A 236 -10.28 -10.03 6.03
N TYR A 237 -11.44 -10.67 5.80
CA TYR A 237 -12.20 -10.54 4.56
C TYR A 237 -12.54 -9.08 4.23
N GLU A 238 -13.11 -8.35 5.18
CA GLU A 238 -13.47 -6.93 5.03
C GLU A 238 -12.22 -6.06 4.76
N THR A 239 -11.12 -6.34 5.48
CA THR A 239 -9.87 -5.60 5.30
C THR A 239 -9.31 -5.81 3.88
N MET A 240 -9.31 -7.05 3.39
CA MET A 240 -8.83 -7.40 2.05
C MET A 240 -9.71 -6.85 0.91
N MET A 241 -10.98 -6.53 1.16
CA MET A 241 -11.81 -5.82 0.18
C MET A 241 -11.38 -4.37 -0.03
N THR A 242 -10.77 -3.75 0.98
CA THR A 242 -10.38 -2.33 0.92
C THR A 242 -8.92 -2.10 0.57
N ARG A 243 -8.05 -3.10 0.73
CA ARG A 243 -6.60 -2.98 0.58
C ARG A 243 -6.04 -4.12 -0.24
N HIS A 244 -5.07 -3.80 -1.11
CA HIS A 244 -4.37 -4.80 -1.94
C HIS A 244 -3.47 -5.73 -1.13
N SER A 245 -2.97 -5.26 0.03
CA SER A 245 -2.09 -6.01 0.93
C SER A 245 -2.55 -5.82 2.37
N THR A 246 -2.42 -6.88 3.17
CA THR A 246 -2.82 -6.91 4.58
C THR A 246 -1.79 -7.70 5.38
N MET A 247 -1.45 -7.21 6.58
CA MET A 247 -0.59 -7.92 7.53
C MET A 247 -1.43 -8.62 8.58
N ILE A 248 -1.12 -9.87 8.89
CA ILE A 248 -1.74 -10.62 9.99
C ILE A 248 -0.70 -10.72 11.10
N VAL A 249 -0.91 -9.98 12.19
CA VAL A 249 0.05 -9.87 13.30
C VAL A 249 -0.48 -10.61 14.52
N GLY A 250 0.41 -11.28 15.24
CA GLY A 250 0.08 -12.04 16.45
C GLY A 250 1.20 -13.00 16.83
N PRO A 251 1.16 -13.57 18.05
CA PRO A 251 2.20 -14.45 18.55
C PRO A 251 2.24 -15.80 17.80
N THR A 252 3.33 -16.55 17.99
CA THR A 252 3.44 -17.95 17.58
C THR A 252 2.30 -18.76 18.18
N GLY A 253 1.65 -19.61 17.38
CA GLY A 253 0.48 -20.39 17.83
C GLY A 253 -0.83 -19.58 17.95
N GLY A 254 -0.83 -18.27 17.66
CA GLY A 254 -2.02 -17.41 17.77
C GLY A 254 -3.11 -17.61 16.71
N GLY A 255 -3.08 -18.70 15.92
CA GLY A 255 -4.12 -19.02 14.94
C GLY A 255 -4.09 -18.23 13.62
N LYS A 256 -3.08 -17.39 13.38
CA LYS A 256 -2.96 -16.54 12.17
C LYS A 256 -3.13 -17.31 10.85
N THR A 257 -2.39 -18.41 10.71
CA THR A 257 -2.43 -19.28 9.53
C THR A 257 -3.80 -19.96 9.37
N VAL A 258 -4.43 -20.34 10.49
CA VAL A 258 -5.79 -20.90 10.47
C VAL A 258 -6.80 -19.88 9.95
N VAL A 259 -6.73 -18.63 10.40
CA VAL A 259 -7.61 -17.55 9.92
C VAL A 259 -7.45 -17.34 8.41
N LEU A 260 -6.21 -17.26 7.91
CA LEU A 260 -5.93 -17.08 6.48
C LEU A 260 -6.42 -18.27 5.63
N ASN A 261 -6.12 -19.49 6.05
CA ASN A 261 -6.53 -20.69 5.32
C ASN A 261 -8.06 -20.86 5.33
N THR A 262 -8.69 -20.56 6.48
CA THR A 262 -10.16 -20.61 6.61
C THR A 262 -10.82 -19.60 5.66
N LEU A 263 -10.28 -18.39 5.55
CA LEU A 263 -10.75 -17.39 4.58
C LEU A 263 -10.71 -17.91 3.14
N CYS A 264 -9.58 -18.49 2.72
CA CYS A 264 -9.39 -18.97 1.35
C CYS A 264 -10.33 -20.15 1.04
N ASN A 265 -10.46 -21.07 1.99
CA ASN A 265 -11.35 -22.23 1.86
C ASN A 265 -12.82 -21.80 1.86
N ALA A 266 -13.20 -20.80 2.66
CA ALA A 266 -14.56 -20.28 2.70
C ALA A 266 -14.94 -19.59 1.37
N GLN A 267 -14.02 -18.81 0.78
CA GLN A 267 -14.22 -18.23 -0.56
C GLN A 267 -14.40 -19.33 -1.62
N THR A 268 -13.58 -20.37 -1.57
CA THR A 268 -13.67 -21.52 -2.48
C THR A 268 -15.00 -22.25 -2.34
N LEU A 269 -15.47 -22.45 -1.10
CA LEU A 269 -16.77 -23.06 -0.82
C LEU A 269 -17.94 -22.22 -1.35
N MET A 270 -17.81 -20.88 -1.35
CA MET A 270 -18.79 -19.95 -1.93
C MET A 270 -18.72 -19.85 -3.46
N GLY A 271 -17.93 -20.70 -4.13
CA GLY A 271 -17.83 -20.74 -5.59
C GLY A 271 -16.80 -19.78 -6.19
N LEU A 272 -15.94 -19.16 -5.38
CA LEU A 272 -14.79 -18.38 -5.84
C LEU A 272 -13.50 -19.13 -5.49
N PRO A 273 -12.95 -19.95 -6.41
CA PRO A 273 -11.70 -20.67 -6.18
C PRO A 273 -10.59 -19.71 -5.72
N THR A 274 -10.04 -19.96 -4.54
CA THR A 274 -8.97 -19.12 -3.99
C THR A 274 -7.69 -19.91 -3.85
N LYS A 275 -6.64 -19.47 -4.54
CA LYS A 275 -5.30 -20.08 -4.51
C LYS A 275 -4.34 -19.22 -3.71
N THR A 276 -3.48 -19.86 -2.93
CA THR A 276 -2.42 -19.21 -2.16
C THR A 276 -1.04 -19.66 -2.66
N PHE A 277 -0.13 -18.70 -2.79
CA PHE A 277 1.27 -18.90 -3.13
C PHE A 277 2.12 -18.43 -1.94
N THR A 278 2.46 -19.37 -1.07
CA THR A 278 3.20 -19.08 0.16
C THR A 278 4.70 -19.15 -0.07
N LEU A 279 5.42 -18.13 0.37
CA LEU A 279 6.87 -18.10 0.35
C LEU A 279 7.41 -17.46 1.62
N ASN A 280 8.57 -17.91 2.07
CA ASN A 280 9.32 -17.26 3.14
C ASN A 280 10.38 -16.34 2.50
N PRO A 281 10.22 -15.01 2.54
CA PRO A 281 11.14 -14.09 1.88
C PRO A 281 12.54 -14.10 2.49
N LYS A 282 12.69 -14.58 3.73
CA LYS A 282 13.98 -14.72 4.43
C LYS A 282 14.71 -16.03 4.15
N ALA A 283 14.04 -17.00 3.53
CA ALA A 283 14.65 -18.28 3.20
C ALA A 283 15.60 -18.19 1.99
N CYS A 284 15.52 -17.11 1.21
CA CYS A 284 16.36 -16.84 0.05
C CYS A 284 16.97 -15.44 0.15
N THR A 285 18.01 -15.19 -0.64
CA THR A 285 18.59 -13.86 -0.78
C THR A 285 17.63 -12.92 -1.53
N VAL A 286 17.81 -11.60 -1.40
CA VAL A 286 17.01 -10.60 -2.14
C VAL A 286 17.12 -10.80 -3.65
N ILE A 287 18.31 -11.20 -4.12
CA ILE A 287 18.57 -11.51 -5.53
C ILE A 287 17.76 -12.72 -5.99
N GLU A 288 17.75 -13.81 -5.22
CA GLU A 288 16.95 -15.00 -5.55
C GLU A 288 15.45 -14.73 -5.44
N LEU A 289 15.03 -13.81 -4.58
CA LEU A 289 13.62 -13.43 -4.41
C LEU A 289 13.11 -12.62 -5.60
N TYR A 290 13.81 -11.54 -5.98
CA TYR A 290 13.34 -10.59 -6.99
C TYR A 290 13.88 -10.86 -8.40
N GLY A 291 15.06 -11.45 -8.50
CA GLY A 291 15.80 -11.64 -9.74
C GLY A 291 16.99 -10.70 -9.85
N ILE A 292 17.85 -10.96 -10.84
CA ILE A 292 19.05 -10.18 -11.10
C ILE A 292 19.30 -10.06 -12.60
N LEU A 293 19.76 -8.87 -12.99
CA LEU A 293 20.35 -8.65 -14.30
C LEU A 293 21.84 -8.99 -14.21
N ASP A 294 22.27 -10.02 -14.93
CA ASP A 294 23.67 -10.45 -14.89
C ASP A 294 24.60 -9.32 -15.37
N PRO A 295 25.63 -8.94 -14.59
CA PRO A 295 26.44 -7.76 -14.88
C PRO A 295 27.33 -7.91 -16.12
N THR A 296 27.59 -9.13 -16.59
CA THR A 296 28.48 -9.42 -17.72
C THR A 296 27.70 -9.68 -19.01
N SER A 297 26.82 -10.67 -19.02
CA SER A 297 25.97 -11.04 -20.15
C SER A 297 24.85 -10.04 -20.41
N ARG A 298 24.40 -9.33 -19.36
CA ARG A 298 23.19 -8.49 -19.36
C ARG A 298 21.88 -9.27 -19.56
N ASP A 299 21.91 -10.58 -19.32
CA ASP A 299 20.69 -11.39 -19.33
C ASP A 299 19.95 -11.28 -18.00
N TRP A 300 18.62 -11.20 -18.08
CA TRP A 300 17.77 -11.15 -16.90
C TRP A 300 17.45 -12.56 -16.40
N THR A 301 17.72 -12.82 -15.12
CA THR A 301 17.29 -14.04 -14.43
C THR A 301 16.17 -13.69 -13.46
N ASP A 302 15.01 -14.31 -13.64
CA ASP A 302 13.88 -14.14 -12.73
C ASP A 302 14.17 -14.73 -11.35
N GLY A 303 13.68 -14.03 -10.32
CA GLY A 303 13.63 -14.53 -8.96
C GLY A 303 12.33 -15.30 -8.68
N LEU A 304 12.26 -15.88 -7.49
CA LEU A 304 11.11 -16.66 -7.03
C LEU A 304 9.82 -15.84 -7.06
N LEU A 305 9.83 -14.63 -6.47
CA LEU A 305 8.65 -13.76 -6.40
C LEU A 305 8.27 -13.24 -7.78
N SER A 306 9.23 -12.82 -8.60
CA SER A 306 8.94 -12.32 -9.95
C SER A 306 8.37 -13.42 -10.85
N ASN A 307 8.81 -14.66 -10.71
CA ASN A 307 8.23 -15.80 -11.42
C ASN A 307 6.80 -16.12 -10.91
N ILE A 308 6.59 -16.21 -9.60
CA ILE A 308 5.25 -16.40 -9.00
C ILE A 308 4.30 -15.29 -9.46
N PHE A 309 4.74 -14.04 -9.40
CA PHE A 309 3.93 -12.90 -9.80
C PHE A 309 3.57 -12.96 -11.30
N ARG A 310 4.51 -13.35 -12.17
CA ARG A 310 4.21 -13.53 -13.59
C ARG A 310 3.20 -14.65 -13.84
N GLU A 311 3.37 -15.79 -13.19
CA GLU A 311 2.44 -16.93 -13.28
C GLU A 311 1.03 -16.53 -12.82
N MET A 312 0.95 -15.79 -11.71
CA MET A 312 -0.30 -15.30 -11.15
C MET A 312 -1.03 -14.29 -12.02
N ASN A 313 -0.33 -13.55 -12.88
CA ASN A 313 -0.93 -12.60 -13.81
C ASN A 313 -1.27 -13.24 -15.18
N ARG A 314 -1.02 -14.54 -15.38
CA ARG A 314 -1.48 -15.22 -16.59
C ARG A 314 -3.01 -15.23 -16.66
N PRO A 315 -3.61 -14.97 -17.84
CA PRO A 315 -5.04 -15.04 -18.02
C PRO A 315 -5.60 -16.39 -17.60
N THR A 316 -6.78 -16.37 -17.00
CA THR A 316 -7.53 -17.56 -16.59
C THR A 316 -8.90 -17.54 -17.22
N GLU A 317 -9.42 -18.73 -17.55
CA GLU A 317 -10.78 -18.89 -18.05
C GLU A 317 -11.83 -18.89 -16.93
N VAL A 318 -11.40 -19.19 -15.71
CA VAL A 318 -12.25 -19.26 -14.51
C VAL A 318 -11.98 -18.03 -13.64
N GLU A 319 -13.04 -17.40 -13.14
CA GLU A 319 -12.93 -16.36 -12.13
C GLU A 319 -12.37 -16.96 -10.84
N GLU A 320 -11.11 -16.65 -10.53
CA GLU A 320 -10.43 -17.13 -9.34
C GLU A 320 -9.69 -16.02 -8.62
N ARG A 321 -9.50 -16.20 -7.31
CA ARG A 321 -8.71 -15.29 -6.48
C ARG A 321 -7.35 -15.90 -6.20
N ARG A 322 -6.30 -15.09 -6.31
CA ARG A 322 -4.92 -15.54 -6.09
C ARG A 322 -4.25 -14.63 -5.07
N TYR A 323 -3.66 -15.23 -4.03
CA TYR A 323 -2.95 -14.51 -2.97
C TYR A 323 -1.49 -14.94 -2.90
N ILE A 324 -0.58 -13.98 -2.77
CA ILE A 324 0.81 -14.24 -2.38
C ILE A 324 0.89 -14.06 -0.86
N VAL A 325 1.43 -15.06 -0.18
CA VAL A 325 1.58 -15.06 1.27
C VAL A 325 3.07 -15.02 1.59
N PHE A 326 3.51 -13.91 2.17
CA PHE A 326 4.86 -13.79 2.71
C PHE A 326 4.86 -14.28 4.17
N ASP A 327 5.17 -15.56 4.36
CA ASP A 327 5.21 -16.20 5.68
C ASP A 327 6.65 -16.20 6.22
N GLY A 328 7.02 -15.09 6.85
CA GLY A 328 8.35 -14.90 7.42
C GLY A 328 8.50 -13.53 8.07
N ASP A 329 9.69 -13.29 8.64
CA ASP A 329 10.02 -12.03 9.28
C ASP A 329 10.11 -10.89 8.28
N VAL A 330 9.66 -9.71 8.71
CA VAL A 330 9.69 -8.49 7.90
C VAL A 330 10.96 -7.71 8.18
N ASP A 331 11.70 -7.36 7.12
CA ASP A 331 12.79 -6.40 7.19
C ASP A 331 12.76 -5.45 5.98
N ALA A 332 13.37 -4.29 6.15
CA ALA A 332 13.34 -3.20 5.17
C ALA A 332 14.07 -3.51 3.85
N LEU A 333 14.94 -4.53 3.80
CA LEU A 333 15.70 -4.84 2.59
C LEU A 333 14.82 -5.49 1.52
N TRP A 334 13.89 -6.36 1.93
CA TRP A 334 12.99 -7.02 0.99
C TRP A 334 11.63 -6.32 0.90
N ILE A 335 10.98 -5.95 2.02
CA ILE A 335 9.58 -5.48 1.98
C ILE A 335 9.36 -4.18 1.22
N GLU A 336 10.41 -3.35 1.09
CA GLU A 336 10.36 -2.07 0.39
C GLU A 336 10.78 -2.17 -1.10
N ASN A 337 11.03 -3.37 -1.66
CA ASN A 337 11.32 -3.57 -3.09
C ASN A 337 10.08 -4.04 -3.86
#